data_AF-A0A9D1D6Z4-F1
#
_entry.id   AF-A0A9D1D6Z4-F1
#
_cell.length_a   1.000
_cell.length_b   1.000
_cell.length_c   1.000
_cell.angle_alpha   90.00
_cell.angle_beta   90.00
_cell.angle_gamma   90.00
#
_symmetry.space_group_name_H-M   'P 1'
#
loop_
_entity.id
_entity.type
_entity.pdbx_description
1 polymer ?
#
loop_
_entity_poly.entity_id
_entity_poly.type
_entity_poly.pdbx_seq_one_letter_code
_entity_poly.pdbx_strand_id
1 'polypeptide(L)'
;MKTLYSILLSLLLVAMAAVGVYSLVDVDATTSKTENRDLAKKPAFSMAGLLDGSYISSLEKYYSDTFPGRDALLSANKSLNGFYHFSGGGD
;
A
#
# COMPACT_ATOMS: atom_id res chain seq x y z
N MET A 1 -5.66 -22.55 -22.76
CA MET A 1 -5.88 -21.09 -22.74
C MET A 1 -6.66 -20.68 -21.48
N LYS A 2 -7.97 -21.00 -21.37
CA LYS A 2 -8.80 -20.62 -20.20
C LYS A 2 -8.24 -21.07 -18.84
N THR A 3 -7.75 -22.31 -18.76
CA THR A 3 -7.10 -22.85 -17.54
C THR A 3 -5.85 -22.07 -17.14
N LEU A 4 -5.04 -21.61 -18.10
CA LEU A 4 -3.85 -20.80 -17.84
C LEU A 4 -4.22 -19.42 -17.26
N TYR A 5 -5.24 -18.75 -17.82
CA TYR A 5 -5.72 -17.47 -17.30
C TYR A 5 -6.32 -17.61 -15.91
N SER A 6 -7.06 -18.68 -15.64
CA SER A 6 -7.59 -18.96 -14.30
C SER A 6 -6.49 -19.20 -13.27
N ILE A 7 -5.40 -19.88 -13.65
CA ILE A 7 -4.22 -20.08 -12.79
C ILE A 7 -3.51 -18.74 -12.52
N LEU A 8 -3.28 -17.91 -13.54
CA LEU A 8 -2.69 -16.58 -13.37
C LEU A 8 -3.54 -15.66 -12.50
N LEU A 9 -4.86 -15.65 -12.71
CA LEU A 9 -5.80 -14.84 -11.93
C LEU A 9 -5.85 -15.28 -10.47
N SER A 10 -5.91 -16.59 -10.21
CA SER A 10 -5.88 -17.12 -8.84
C SER A 10 -4.55 -16.83 -8.15
N LEU A 11 -3.42 -16.92 -8.86
CA LEU A 11 -2.11 -16.59 -8.31
C LEU A 11 -1.99 -15.09 -7.97
N LEU A 12 -2.51 -14.21 -8.83
CA LEU A 12 -2.61 -12.77 -8.54
C LEU A 12 -3.49 -12.51 -7.31
N LEU A 13 -4.65 -13.16 -7.21
CA LEU A 13 -5.56 -13.00 -6.09
C LEU A 13 -4.92 -13.44 -4.76
N VAL A 14 -4.23 -14.58 -4.77
CA VAL A 14 -3.49 -15.10 -3.61
C VAL A 14 -2.36 -14.14 -3.22
N ALA A 15 -1.63 -13.59 -4.18
CA ALA A 15 -0.59 -12.59 -3.90
C ALA A 15 -1.18 -11.32 -3.26
N MET A 16 -2.28 -10.79 -3.78
CA MET A 16 -2.95 -9.62 -3.18
C MET A 16 -3.50 -9.93 -1.78
N ALA A 17 -4.08 -11.12 -1.58
CA ALA A 17 -4.56 -11.55 -0.27
C ALA A 17 -3.41 -11.72 0.73
N ALA A 18 -2.27 -12.27 0.31
CA ALA A 18 -1.09 -12.42 1.15
C ALA A 18 -0.53 -11.05 1.59
N VAL A 19 -0.48 -10.08 0.68
CA VAL A 19 -0.11 -8.69 1.00
C VAL A 19 -1.12 -8.06 1.98
N GLY A 20 -2.41 -8.30 1.78
CA GLY A 20 -3.46 -7.83 2.69
C GLY A 20 -3.34 -8.43 4.10
N VAL A 21 -3.11 -9.75 4.21
CA VAL A 21 -2.90 -10.44 5.49
C VAL A 21 -1.60 -9.95 6.14
N TYR A 22 -0.52 -9.80 5.39
CA TYR A 22 0.72 -9.23 5.89
C TYR A 22 0.50 -7.81 6.44
N SER A 23 -0.29 -6.98 5.76
CA SER A 23 -0.68 -5.64 6.23
C SER A 23 -1.55 -5.61 7.47
N LEU A 24 -2.29 -6.68 7.77
CA LEU A 24 -3.09 -6.77 8.99
C LEU A 24 -2.28 -7.28 10.18
N VAL A 25 -1.21 -8.05 9.92
CA VAL A 25 -0.34 -8.65 10.94
C VAL A 25 0.89 -7.78 11.22
N ASP A 26 1.31 -6.94 10.27
CA ASP A 26 2.38 -5.99 10.48
C ASP A 26 1.98 -5.00 11.57
N VAL A 27 2.80 -4.95 12.61
CA VAL A 27 2.55 -4.16 13.81
C VAL A 27 2.84 -2.72 13.45
N ASP A 28 1.80 -1.89 13.44
CA ASP A 28 1.84 -0.48 13.15
C ASP A 28 3.03 0.21 13.84
N ALA A 29 4.06 0.53 13.05
CA ALA A 29 5.20 1.28 13.54
C ALA A 29 4.71 2.69 13.91
N THR A 30 4.78 3.02 15.20
CA THR A 30 4.37 4.32 15.74
C THR A 30 5.19 5.50 15.22
N THR A 31 6.26 5.25 14.45
CA THR A 31 7.20 6.28 14.00
C THR A 31 7.92 5.83 12.72
N SER A 32 7.96 6.70 11.69
CA SER A 32 8.69 6.46 10.44
C SER A 32 10.15 6.84 10.67
N LYS A 33 11.04 5.85 10.68
CA LYS A 33 12.49 6.10 10.77
C LYS A 33 13.07 6.76 9.51
N THR A 34 12.38 6.64 8.38
CA THR A 34 12.85 7.15 7.08
C THR A 34 12.52 8.63 6.86
N GLU A 35 11.34 9.09 7.28
CA GLU A 35 10.88 10.47 7.03
C GLU A 35 10.91 11.37 8.28
N ASN A 36 11.30 10.85 9.45
CA ASN A 36 11.31 11.57 10.74
C ASN A 36 10.02 12.38 10.99
N ARG A 37 8.87 11.72 10.78
CA ARG A 37 7.53 12.30 10.94
C ARG A 37 6.64 11.30 11.67
N ASP A 38 5.77 11.80 12.53
CA ASP A 38 4.74 10.97 13.17
C ASP A 38 3.81 10.40 12.09
N LEU A 39 3.65 9.07 12.07
CA LEU A 39 2.63 8.44 11.23
C LEU A 39 1.25 8.79 11.76
N ALA A 40 0.28 8.86 10.84
CA ALA A 40 -1.12 8.97 11.21
C ALA A 40 -1.46 7.88 12.24
N LYS A 41 -2.16 8.25 13.32
CA LYS A 41 -2.64 7.28 14.32
C LYS A 41 -3.89 6.58 13.80
N LYS A 42 -4.06 5.32 14.19
CA LYS A 42 -5.26 4.54 13.85
C LYS A 42 -6.51 5.28 14.30
N PRO A 43 -7.48 5.56 13.42
CA PRO A 43 -8.69 6.27 13.80
C PRO A 43 -9.52 5.43 14.77
N ALA A 44 -10.10 6.09 15.79
CA ALA A 44 -11.02 5.43 16.71
C ALA A 44 -12.29 5.03 15.96
N PHE A 45 -12.68 3.75 16.07
CA PHE A 45 -13.89 3.26 15.44
C PHE A 45 -15.12 3.95 16.03
N SER A 46 -15.95 4.51 15.16
CA SER A 46 -17.16 5.24 15.52
C SER A 46 -18.25 4.93 14.49
N MET A 47 -19.43 4.49 14.95
CA MET A 47 -20.57 4.25 14.06
C MET A 47 -21.06 5.53 13.39
N ALA A 48 -21.02 6.66 14.09
CA ALA A 48 -21.36 7.96 13.52
C ALA A 48 -20.37 8.36 12.41
N GLY A 49 -19.07 8.17 12.65
CA GLY A 49 -18.02 8.47 11.66
C GLY A 49 -18.02 7.53 10.47
N LEU A 50 -18.51 6.30 10.63
CA LEU A 50 -18.75 5.37 9.53
C LEU A 50 -19.92 5.82 8.65
N LEU A 51 -20.99 6.30 9.26
CA LEU A 51 -22.18 6.77 8.54
C LEU A 51 -21.96 8.15 7.91
N ASP A 52 -21.13 9.02 8.51
CA ASP A 52 -20.77 10.31 7.92
C ASP A 52 -19.59 10.23 6.92
N GLY A 53 -18.83 9.14 6.93
CA GLY A 53 -17.70 8.89 6.02
C GLY A 53 -16.33 9.39 6.49
N SER A 54 -16.26 10.19 7.56
CA SER A 54 -15.02 10.68 8.16
C SER A 54 -14.12 9.57 8.69
N TYR A 55 -14.70 8.46 9.15
CA TYR A 55 -13.94 7.28 9.58
C TYR A 55 -13.20 6.65 8.40
N ILE A 56 -13.87 6.46 7.26
CA ILE A 56 -13.25 5.90 6.06
C ILE A 56 -12.13 6.82 5.55
N SER A 57 -12.37 8.13 5.47
CA SER A 57 -11.37 9.09 5.02
C SER A 57 -10.13 9.12 5.94
N SER A 58 -10.34 9.05 7.25
CA SER A 58 -9.25 8.94 8.23
C SER A 58 -8.51 7.60 8.13
N LEU A 59 -9.24 6.51 7.84
CA LEU A 59 -8.68 5.18 7.64
C LEU A 59 -7.85 5.10 6.35
N GLU A 60 -8.29 5.71 5.25
CA GLU A 60 -7.53 5.81 4.01
C GLU A 60 -6.21 6.55 4.22
N LYS A 61 -6.26 7.68 4.94
CA LYS A 61 -5.07 8.47 5.27
C LYS A 61 -4.10 7.67 6.14
N TYR A 62 -4.64 6.94 7.11
CA TYR A 62 -3.87 6.02 7.94
C TYR A 62 -3.19 4.92 7.13
N TYR A 63 -3.96 4.21 6.30
CA TYR A 63 -3.44 3.11 5.48
C TYR A 63 -2.42 3.57 4.44
N SER A 64 -2.59 4.78 3.90
CA SER A 64 -1.65 5.36 2.93
C SER A 64 -0.29 5.65 3.57
N ASP A 65 -0.26 6.03 4.85
CA ASP A 65 0.97 6.34 5.58
C ASP A 65 1.61 5.10 6.21
N THR A 66 0.82 4.09 6.62
CA THR A 66 1.31 2.90 7.34
C THR A 66 1.40 1.65 6.45
N PHE A 67 1.25 1.77 5.13
CA PHE A 67 1.28 0.61 4.24
C PHE A 67 2.61 -0.17 4.39
N PRO A 68 2.57 -1.47 4.69
CA PRO A 68 3.76 -2.27 4.90
C PRO A 68 4.59 -2.31 3.61
N GLY A 69 5.89 -2.02 3.72
CA GLY A 69 6.78 -2.01 2.55
C GLY A 69 6.58 -0.81 1.62
N ARG A 70 5.93 0.29 2.06
CA ARG A 70 5.84 1.56 1.32
C ARG A 70 7.19 2.01 0.77
N ASP A 71 8.25 1.98 1.57
CA ASP A 71 9.59 2.41 1.14
C ASP A 71 10.16 1.52 0.03
N ALA A 72 9.91 0.21 0.08
CA ALA A 72 10.31 -0.71 -0.97
C ALA A 72 9.53 -0.45 -2.28
N LEU A 73 8.24 -0.17 -2.20
CA LEU A 73 7.41 0.21 -3.35
C LEU A 73 7.84 1.54 -3.95
N LEU A 74 8.11 2.55 -3.11
CA LEU A 74 8.61 3.85 -3.56
C LEU A 74 9.99 3.72 -4.22
N SER A 75 10.89 2.89 -3.67
CA SER A 75 12.18 2.59 -4.28
C SER A 75 12.03 1.90 -5.63
N ALA A 76 11.17 0.88 -5.72
CA ALA A 76 10.88 0.20 -6.98
C ALA A 76 10.29 1.17 -8.03
N ASN A 77 9.34 2.03 -7.64
CA ASN A 77 8.78 3.04 -8.52
C ASN A 77 9.83 4.06 -9.00
N LYS A 78 10.73 4.50 -8.12
CA LYS A 78 11.87 5.36 -8.50
C LYS A 78 12.80 4.67 -9.48
N SER A 79 13.10 3.39 -9.27
CA SER A 79 13.94 2.60 -10.18
C SER A 79 13.29 2.46 -11.56
N LEU A 80 11.99 2.17 -11.62
CA LEU A 80 11.24 2.07 -12.87
C LEU A 80 11.16 3.40 -13.63
N ASN A 81 10.85 4.51 -12.94
CA ASN A 81 10.85 5.84 -13.54
C ASN A 81 12.24 6.25 -14.04
N GLY A 82 13.30 5.94 -13.29
CA GLY A 82 14.68 6.15 -13.73
C GLY A 82 15.00 5.39 -15.01
N PHE A 83 14.54 4.14 -15.12
CA PHE A 83 14.69 3.32 -16.33
C PHE A 83 13.91 3.91 -17.52
N TYR A 84 12.70 4.40 -17.28
CA TYR A 84 11.84 5.00 -18.32
C TYR A 84 12.44 6.30 -18.87
N HIS A 85 12.97 7.16 -18.01
CA HIS A 85 13.67 8.39 -18.44
C HIS A 85 15.00 8.10 -19.14
N PHE A 86 15.75 7.09 -18.68
CA PHE A 86 16.98 6.67 -19.37
C PHE A 86 16.69 6.07 -20.75
N SER A 87 15.58 5.36 -20.91
CA SER A 87 15.15 4.79 -22.19
C SER A 87 14.47 5.79 -23.14
N GLY A 88 13.94 6.91 -22.62
CA GLY A 88 13.24 7.95 -23.39
C GLY A 88 14.06 9.21 -23.70
N GLY A 89 15.28 9.33 -23.16
CA GLY A 89 16.20 10.44 -23.40
C GLY A 89 17.31 10.16 -24.42
N GLY A 90 17.13 9.14 -25.26
CA GLY A 90 18.04 8.82 -26.35
C GLY A 90 17.63 9.47 -27.66
N ASP A 91 17.70 10.79 -27.72
CA ASP A 91 17.82 11.60 -28.95
C ASP A 91 18.73 12.81 -28.66
#